data_AF-A0A969XQB2-F1
#
_entry.id   AF-A0A969XQB2-F1
#
_cell.length_a   1.000
_cell.length_b   1.000
_cell.length_c   1.000
_cell.angle_alpha   90.00
_cell.angle_beta   90.00
_cell.angle_gamma   90.00
#
_symmetry.space_group_name_H-M   'P 1'
#
loop_
_entity.id
_entity.type
_entity.pdbx_description
1 polymer ?
#
loop_
_entity_poly.entity_id
_entity_poly.type
_entity_poly.pdbx_seq_one_letter_code
_entity_poly.pdbx_strand_id
1 'polypeptide(L)' 'MVRGNPTLGQRVECPECRAKLEVVYRNPLELDFAYEDEDDWLEDEDEDDLDEEELEAE' A
#
# COMPACT_ATOMS: atom_id res chain seq x y z
N MET A 1 15.09 9.85 -1.39
CA MET A 1 16.06 9.74 -2.50
C MET A 1 16.78 8.40 -2.47
N VAL A 2 17.02 7.77 -3.64
CA VAL A 2 17.77 6.51 -3.76
C VAL A 2 19.28 6.78 -3.80
N ARG A 3 20.09 6.07 -3.01
CA ARG A 3 21.55 6.20 -2.99
C ARG A 3 22.23 4.82 -2.86
N GLY A 4 23.37 4.66 -3.54
CA GLY A 4 24.20 3.45 -3.42
C GLY A 4 23.58 2.22 -4.07
N ASN A 5 23.51 1.12 -3.31
CA ASN A 5 22.92 -0.15 -3.74
C ASN A 5 21.51 -0.31 -3.15
N PRO A 6 20.45 0.11 -3.86
CA PRO A 6 19.09 -0.02 -3.35
C PRO A 6 18.67 -1.48 -3.16
N THR A 7 17.87 -1.72 -2.13
CA THR A 7 17.24 -3.01 -1.89
C THR A 7 15.83 -3.03 -2.49
N LEU A 8 15.39 -4.18 -2.99
CA LEU A 8 13.98 -4.35 -3.40
C LEU A 8 13.08 -4.13 -2.17
N GLY A 9 11.94 -3.45 -2.38
CA GLY A 9 11.03 -3.03 -1.30
C GLY A 9 11.50 -1.79 -0.53
N GLN A 10 12.63 -1.17 -0.92
CA GLN A 10 13.08 0.05 -0.26
C GLN A 10 12.12 1.21 -0.59
N ARG A 11 11.49 1.77 0.44
CA ARG A 11 10.68 2.99 0.33
C ARG A 11 11.55 4.24 0.37
N VAL A 12 11.29 5.20 -0.51
CA VAL A 12 11.99 6.48 -0.62
C VAL A 12 11.01 7.60 -0.93
N GLU A 13 11.29 8.79 -0.40
CA GLU A 13 10.53 10.00 -0.74
C GLU A 13 11.27 10.85 -1.78
N CYS A 14 10.53 11.40 -2.75
CA CYS A 14 11.03 12.37 -3.70
C CYS A 14 11.20 13.74 -3.03
N PRO A 15 12.40 14.34 -3.00
CA PRO A 15 12.62 15.62 -2.32
C PRO A 15 11.93 16.83 -2.99
N GLU A 16 11.56 16.71 -4.26
CA GLU A 16 10.93 17.80 -5.03
C GLU A 16 9.41 17.83 -4.86
N CYS A 17 8.76 16.67 -5.00
CA CYS A 17 7.29 16.57 -4.99
C CYS A 17 6.71 15.81 -3.79
N ARG A 18 7.56 15.26 -2.92
CA ARG A 18 7.18 14.43 -1.76
C ARG A 18 6.40 13.15 -2.10
N ALA A 19 6.48 12.68 -3.35
CA ALA A 19 5.93 11.38 -3.71
C ALA A 19 6.64 10.27 -2.94
N LYS A 20 5.86 9.38 -2.32
CA LYS A 20 6.33 8.14 -1.70
C LYS A 20 6.48 7.08 -2.80
N LEU A 21 7.68 6.53 -2.96
CA LEU A 21 8.02 5.57 -4.01
C LEU A 21 8.70 4.33 -3.40
N GLU A 22 8.61 3.19 -4.08
CA GLU A 22 9.23 1.92 -3.70
C GLU A 22 10.13 1.38 -4.82
N VAL A 23 11.27 0.77 -4.46
CA VAL A 23 12.15 0.05 -5.39
C VAL A 23 11.55 -1.30 -5.77
N VAL A 24 11.02 -1.40 -6.99
CA VAL A 24 10.42 -2.62 -7.55
C VAL A 24 11.37 -3.39 -8.47
N TYR A 25 12.42 -2.75 -9.00
CA TYR A 25 13.45 -3.41 -9.81
C TYR A 25 14.82 -2.71 -9.72
N ARG A 26 15.93 -3.42 -9.99
CA ARG A 26 17.31 -2.94 -9.72
C ARG A 26 18.25 -2.88 -10.93
N ASN A 27 17.89 -3.41 -12.10
CA ASN A 27 18.78 -3.38 -13.27
C ASN A 27 18.06 -3.48 -14.63
N PRO A 28 17.51 -2.37 -15.18
CA PRO A 28 17.61 -0.99 -14.69
C PRO A 28 16.85 -0.72 -13.39
N LEU A 29 17.23 0.33 -12.66
CA LEU A 29 16.49 0.73 -11.45
C LEU A 29 15.09 1.21 -11.84
N GLU A 30 14.06 0.63 -11.22
CA GLU A 30 12.65 1.01 -11.42
C GLU A 30 12.01 1.31 -10.05
N LEU A 31 11.19 2.36 -10.05
CA LEU A 31 10.46 2.82 -8.88
C LEU A 31 8.97 2.86 -9.22
N ASP A 32 8.13 2.41 -8.30
CA ASP A 32 6.68 2.58 -8.39
C ASP A 32 6.17 3.40 -7.20
N PHE A 33 4.94 3.88 -7.25
CA PHE A 33 4.30 4.52 -6.10
C PHE A 33 4.21 3.52 -4.94
N ALA A 34 4.72 3.91 -3.78
CA ALA A 34 4.56 3.10 -2.59
C ALA A 34 3.10 3.13 -2.18
N TYR A 35 2.49 1.97 -2.01
CA TYR A 35 1.18 1.85 -1.38
C TYR A 35 1.20 2.53 -0.01
N GLU A 36 0.12 3.24 0.33
CA GLU A 36 -0.03 3.82 1.66
C GLU A 36 -0.09 2.67 2.69
N ASP A 37 0.51 2.90 3.86
CA ASP A 37 0.69 1.90 4.89
C ASP A 37 -0.64 1.17 5.20
N GLU A 38 -0.54 -0.15 5.44
CA GLU A 38 -1.65 -1.07 5.74
C GLU A 38 -2.50 -0.68 6.99
N ASP A 39 -2.20 0.44 7.65
CA ASP A 39 -2.98 0.98 8.77
C ASP A 39 -4.36 1.48 8.32
N ASP A 40 -4.50 1.90 7.06
CA ASP A 40 -5.77 2.37 6.46
C ASP A 40 -6.70 1.21 6.03
N TRP A 41 -6.21 -0.03 6.05
CA TRP A 41 -6.99 -1.23 5.72
C TRP A 41 -7.50 -1.98 6.96
N LEU A 42 -7.05 -1.59 8.15
CA LEU A 42 -7.46 -2.18 9.44
C LEU A 42 -8.48 -1.31 10.19
N GLU A 43 -8.91 -0.19 9.63
CA GLU A 43 -9.92 0.69 10.26
C GLU A 43 -11.37 0.36 9.84
N ASP A 44 -11.59 -0.62 8.96
CA ASP A 44 -12.91 -0.99 8.39
C ASP A 44 -13.35 -2.44 8.73
N GLU A 45 -12.91 -3.00 9.85
CA GLU A 45 -13.37 -4.33 10.34
C GLU A 45 -14.34 -4.26 11.54
N ASP A 46 -14.93 -3.09 11.83
CA ASP A 46 -15.97 -2.93 12.86
C ASP A 46 -17.10 -1.97 12.38
N GLU A 47 -18.02 -2.40 11.51
CA GLU A 47 -19.40 -1.87 11.52
C GLU A 47 -20.40 -2.89 10.93
N ASP A 48 -21.10 -3.53 11.86
CA ASP A 48 -22.42 -4.16 11.81
C ASP A 48 -23.28 -3.93 10.55
N ASP A 49 -23.67 -5.01 9.81
CA ASP A 49 -25.01 -5.24 9.19
C ASP A 49 -25.01 -6.45 8.21
N LEU A 50 -24.64 -7.67 8.67
CA LEU A 50 -25.16 -8.88 8.02
C LEU A 50 -26.49 -9.22 8.69
N ASP A 51 -27.55 -8.59 8.19
CA ASP A 51 -28.94 -8.83 8.59
C ASP A 51 -29.25 -10.34 8.48
N GLU A 52 -29.49 -10.97 9.62
CA GLU A 52 -29.72 -12.41 9.80
C GLU A 52 -31.08 -12.86 9.21
N GLU A 53 -31.83 -11.96 8.55
CA GLU A 53 -33.25 -12.11 8.19
C GLU A 53 -33.51 -12.62 6.74
N GLU A 54 -32.52 -12.68 5.83
CA GLU A 54 -32.74 -13.13 4.44
C GLU A 54 -32.70 -14.68 4.25
N LEU A 55 -32.32 -15.45 5.27
CA LEU A 55 -32.20 -16.93 5.17
C LEU A 55 -33.52 -17.71 5.35
N GLU A 56 -34.66 -17.06 5.60
CA GLU A 56 -35.96 -17.74 5.75
C GLU A 56 -36.85 -17.70 4.49
N ALA A 57 -36.31 -17.31 3.33
CA ALA A 57 -37.05 -17.23 2.09
C ALA A 57 -36.51 -18.14 0.96
N GLU A 58 -36.43 -19.46 1.19
CA GLU A 58 -36.47 -20.48 0.10
C GLU A 58 -37.32 -21.71 0.48
#